data_AF-A0A1I8HVW3-F1
#
_entry.id   AF-A0A1I8HVW3-F1
#
_cell.length_a   1.000
_cell.length_b   1.000
_cell.length_c   1.000
_cell.angle_alpha   90.00
_cell.angle_beta   90.00
_cell.angle_gamma   90.00
#
_symmetry.space_group_name_H-M   'P 1'
#
loop_
_entity.id
_entity.type
_entity.pdbx_description
1 polymer ?
#
loop_
_entity_poly.entity_id
_entity_poly.type
_entity_poly.pdbx_seq_one_letter_code
_entity_poly.pdbx_strand_id
1 'polypeptide(L)'
;ALLLLQTSVAILAVDFPAMPRRLAKAESAGVGLMDVGAPAFAFASGLLAPAPTPFSMSRWRRSLVGACLPLALLGLARTLAVKASDYQEHVTEYGVHWNFFITLACLRAVWPALSGRPGLWSLVLAAGHCLLVLPFGGAEFLLASGDRHLLWPLVANKEGLMSLPPYCAIYCAGAAIGRRLRVGTESTAADANRLISWPLLLLAIVALPWALTVASVKLPPIVTEPSRLLFNAGFLITCLAACCQVLLMLTIGRLLCLGSIDRSCSPVLALIGRCSLAYFLLANLLTGAVNLTVDTVAISDKLVAMGILIVYLICLVGSLPLLSMVIGAWQQRGLAGSRSKAE
;
A
#
# COMPACT_ATOMS: atom_id res chain seq x y z
N ALA A 1 8.93 4.18 -4.91
CA ALA A 1 8.95 5.34 -5.82
C ALA A 1 7.84 5.25 -6.87
N LEU A 2 7.86 4.27 -7.78
CA LEU A 2 6.81 4.13 -8.81
C LEU A 2 5.39 4.04 -8.24
N LEU A 3 5.17 3.22 -7.21
CA LEU A 3 3.88 3.14 -6.52
C LEU A 3 3.42 4.51 -5.98
N LEU A 4 4.33 5.31 -5.44
CA LEU A 4 4.01 6.65 -4.91
C LEU A 4 3.62 7.61 -6.04
N LEU A 5 4.35 7.57 -7.17
CA LEU A 5 4.06 8.40 -8.33
C LEU A 5 2.69 8.05 -8.92
N GLN A 6 2.42 6.76 -9.14
CA GLN A 6 1.13 6.27 -9.62
C GLN A 6 -0.01 6.63 -8.65
N THR A 7 0.22 6.48 -7.34
CA THR A 7 -0.76 6.88 -6.33
C THR A 7 -1.02 8.38 -6.39
N SER A 8 0.02 9.23 -6.47
CA SER A 8 -0.17 10.68 -6.53
C SER A 8 -0.99 11.12 -7.73
N VAL A 9 -0.88 10.42 -8.86
CA VAL A 9 -1.74 10.64 -10.03
C VAL A 9 -3.17 10.21 -9.73
N ALA A 10 -3.36 8.98 -9.25
CA ALA A 10 -4.69 8.39 -9.07
C ALA A 10 -5.55 9.13 -8.04
N ILE A 11 -4.95 9.61 -6.94
CA ILE A 11 -5.69 10.28 -5.85
C ILE A 11 -6.29 11.63 -6.26
N LEU A 12 -5.68 12.32 -7.23
CA LEU A 12 -6.24 13.57 -7.78
C LEU A 12 -7.10 13.29 -9.02
N ALA A 13 -6.68 12.34 -9.87
CA ALA A 13 -7.39 12.02 -11.11
C ALA A 13 -8.83 11.53 -10.87
N VAL A 14 -9.10 10.83 -9.75
CA VAL A 14 -10.43 10.29 -9.44
C VAL A 14 -11.48 11.38 -9.24
N ASP A 15 -11.08 12.57 -8.83
CA ASP A 15 -12.02 13.65 -8.54
C ASP A 15 -12.60 14.22 -9.85
N PHE A 16 -11.87 14.09 -10.95
CA PHE A 16 -12.31 14.54 -12.28
C PHE A 16 -13.27 13.53 -12.95
N PRO A 17 -14.37 14.00 -13.57
CA PRO A 17 -15.22 13.19 -14.45
C PRO A 17 -14.47 12.51 -15.62
N ALA A 18 -13.32 13.07 -16.02
CA ALA A 18 -12.46 12.50 -17.05
C ALA A 18 -11.97 11.08 -16.70
N MET A 19 -11.82 10.77 -15.41
CA MET A 19 -11.49 9.42 -14.94
C MET A 19 -12.77 8.57 -14.84
N PRO A 20 -12.85 7.43 -15.56
CA PRO A 20 -14.02 6.57 -15.48
C PRO A 20 -14.30 6.10 -14.05
N ARG A 21 -15.54 6.27 -13.58
CA ARG A 21 -15.94 5.88 -12.20
C ARG A 21 -15.71 4.40 -11.87
N ARG A 22 -15.66 3.51 -12.87
CA ARG A 22 -15.25 2.10 -12.69
C ARG A 22 -13.83 1.91 -12.14
N LEU A 23 -12.97 2.93 -12.23
CA LEU A 23 -11.60 2.90 -11.71
C LEU A 23 -11.50 3.49 -10.29
N ALA A 24 -12.55 4.18 -9.83
CA ALA A 24 -12.67 4.64 -8.45
C ALA A 24 -12.90 3.44 -7.51
N LYS A 25 -12.91 3.69 -6.20
CA LYS A 25 -13.08 2.62 -5.21
C LYS A 25 -14.44 1.94 -5.37
N ALA A 26 -14.47 0.61 -5.31
CA ALA A 26 -15.71 -0.14 -5.26
C ALA A 26 -16.37 0.00 -3.88
N GLU A 27 -17.68 0.24 -3.85
CA GLU A 27 -18.46 0.40 -2.61
C GLU A 27 -18.93 -0.94 -2.03
N SER A 28 -19.34 -1.89 -2.88
CA SER A 28 -19.90 -3.18 -2.46
C SER A 28 -19.14 -4.37 -3.07
N ALA A 29 -19.31 -4.58 -4.37
CA ALA A 29 -18.69 -5.64 -5.15
C ALA A 29 -17.96 -5.08 -6.38
N GLY A 30 -16.93 -5.80 -6.82
CA GLY A 30 -16.01 -5.41 -7.88
C GLY A 30 -14.65 -4.92 -7.37
N VAL A 31 -13.76 -4.59 -8.30
CA VAL A 31 -12.44 -4.04 -8.02
C VAL A 31 -12.20 -2.84 -8.93
N GLY A 32 -11.94 -1.68 -8.32
CA GLY A 32 -11.40 -0.50 -8.98
C GLY A 32 -9.88 -0.40 -8.88
N LEU A 33 -9.28 0.45 -9.71
CA LEU A 33 -7.84 0.73 -9.65
C LEU A 33 -7.45 1.30 -8.28
N MET A 34 -8.30 2.14 -7.70
CA MET A 34 -8.05 2.75 -6.39
C MET A 34 -8.08 1.77 -5.22
N ASP A 35 -8.73 0.61 -5.37
CA ASP A 35 -8.81 -0.39 -4.31
C ASP A 35 -7.46 -1.12 -4.11
N VAL A 36 -6.61 -1.14 -5.14
CA VAL A 36 -5.29 -1.81 -5.12
C VAL A 36 -4.23 -1.00 -4.36
N GLY A 37 -4.41 0.32 -4.23
CA GLY A 37 -3.37 1.22 -3.71
C GLY A 37 -2.90 0.86 -2.30
N ALA A 38 -3.82 0.78 -1.33
CA ALA A 38 -3.47 0.45 0.06
C ALA A 38 -2.86 -0.96 0.22
N PRO A 39 -3.44 -2.02 -0.37
CA PRO A 39 -2.81 -3.35 -0.44
C PRO A 39 -1.41 -3.32 -1.06
N ALA A 40 -1.19 -2.55 -2.13
CA ALA A 40 0.12 -2.43 -2.77
C ALA A 40 1.15 -1.76 -1.86
N PHE A 41 0.76 -0.77 -1.03
CA PHE A 41 1.65 -0.20 -0.02
C PHE A 41 2.00 -1.19 1.10
N ALA A 42 1.04 -2.02 1.54
CA ALA A 42 1.29 -3.10 2.49
C ALA A 42 2.26 -4.13 1.90
N PHE A 43 2.02 -4.56 0.66
CA PHE A 43 2.89 -5.47 -0.09
C PHE A 43 4.30 -4.90 -0.26
N ALA A 44 4.43 -3.65 -0.72
CA ALA A 44 5.72 -2.99 -0.92
C ALA A 44 6.47 -2.79 0.41
N SER A 45 5.76 -2.48 1.50
CA SER A 45 6.36 -2.42 2.84
C SER A 45 6.90 -3.78 3.29
N GLY A 46 6.16 -4.86 3.01
CA GLY A 46 6.60 -6.23 3.24
C GLY A 46 7.82 -6.61 2.38
N LEU A 47 7.78 -6.28 1.09
CA LEU A 47 8.87 -6.50 0.13
C LEU A 47 10.18 -5.86 0.61
N LEU A 48 10.09 -4.70 1.24
CA LEU A 48 11.21 -3.95 1.78
C LEU A 48 11.52 -4.29 3.25
N ALA A 49 10.74 -5.15 3.90
CA ALA A 49 10.91 -5.47 5.31
C ALA A 49 12.29 -6.06 5.60
N PRO A 50 12.87 -5.81 6.79
CA PRO A 50 14.13 -6.43 7.21
C PRO A 50 14.06 -7.96 7.21
N ALA A 51 15.22 -8.60 7.13
CA ALA A 51 15.32 -10.06 7.21
C ALA A 51 14.71 -10.60 8.52
N PRO A 52 14.17 -11.83 8.52
CA PRO A 52 13.75 -12.53 9.73
C PRO A 52 14.82 -12.45 10.79
N THR A 53 14.40 -12.09 12.00
CA THR A 53 15.24 -12.23 13.18
C THR A 53 14.40 -12.89 14.26
N PRO A 54 14.99 -13.71 15.15
CA PRO A 54 14.26 -14.29 16.27
C PRO A 54 13.53 -13.20 17.05
N PHE A 55 12.29 -13.50 17.46
CA PHE A 55 11.49 -12.57 18.22
C PHE A 55 12.25 -12.17 19.50
N SER A 56 12.28 -10.87 19.78
CA SER A 56 12.93 -10.32 20.96
C SER A 56 12.11 -9.14 21.47
N MET A 57 11.77 -9.18 22.76
CA MET A 57 10.97 -8.13 23.40
C MET A 57 11.61 -6.74 23.28
N SER A 58 12.94 -6.64 23.38
CA SER A 58 13.65 -5.35 23.25
C SER A 58 13.59 -4.80 21.82
N ARG A 59 13.67 -5.67 20.80
CA ARG A 59 13.52 -5.28 19.39
C ARG A 59 12.07 -4.90 19.08
N TRP A 60 11.11 -5.65 19.60
CA TRP A 60 9.69 -5.34 19.45
C TRP A 60 9.36 -3.97 20.05
N ARG A 61 9.79 -3.69 21.28
CA ARG A 61 9.66 -2.36 21.92
C ARG A 61 10.29 -1.25 21.08
N ARG A 62 11.51 -1.46 20.56
CA ARG A 62 12.15 -0.48 19.65
C ARG A 62 11.35 -0.25 18.36
N SER A 63 10.73 -1.30 17.80
CA SER A 63 9.85 -1.17 16.62
C SER A 63 8.59 -0.37 16.94
N LEU A 64 7.98 -0.59 18.11
CA LEU A 64 6.81 0.16 18.56
C LEU A 64 7.12 1.66 18.64
N VAL A 65 8.24 2.03 19.26
CA VAL A 65 8.62 3.43 19.40
C VAL A 65 9.13 4.04 18.09
N GLY A 66 9.99 3.33 17.36
CA GLY A 66 10.69 3.89 16.20
C GLY A 66 9.89 3.86 14.89
N ALA A 67 8.94 2.94 14.74
CA ALA A 67 8.19 2.77 13.50
C ALA A 67 6.67 2.87 13.69
N CYS A 68 6.12 2.33 14.78
CA CYS A 68 4.67 2.29 14.96
C CYS A 68 4.13 3.61 15.51
N LEU A 69 4.81 4.21 16.49
CA LEU A 69 4.37 5.45 17.14
C LEU A 69 4.29 6.64 16.15
N PRO A 70 5.28 6.92 15.28
CA PRO A 70 5.16 8.00 14.31
C PRO A 70 3.97 7.82 13.35
N LEU A 71 3.72 6.58 12.91
CA LEU A 71 2.59 6.25 12.04
C LEU A 71 1.25 6.37 12.77
N ALA A 72 1.19 5.94 14.02
CA ALA A 72 -0.01 6.08 14.85
C ALA A 72 -0.34 7.57 15.11
N LEU A 73 0.67 8.39 15.45
CA LEU A 73 0.50 9.83 15.62
C LEU A 73 0.05 10.51 14.32
N LEU A 74 0.62 10.12 13.18
CA LEU A 74 0.19 10.62 11.88
C LEU A 74 -1.25 10.20 11.54
N GLY A 75 -1.63 8.97 11.89
CA GLY A 75 -3.00 8.48 11.80
C GLY A 75 -3.96 9.31 12.63
N LEU A 76 -3.63 9.59 13.89
CA LEU A 76 -4.43 10.46 14.76
C LEU A 76 -4.53 11.88 14.21
N ALA A 77 -3.41 12.46 13.77
CA ALA A 77 -3.38 13.79 13.17
C ALA A 77 -4.28 13.88 11.94
N ARG A 78 -4.27 12.85 11.07
CA ARG A 78 -5.19 12.76 9.92
C ARG A 78 -6.64 12.74 10.37
N THR A 79 -6.99 11.89 11.32
CA THR A 79 -8.37 11.77 11.81
C THR A 79 -8.86 13.10 12.41
N LEU A 80 -8.00 13.80 13.16
CA LEU A 80 -8.31 15.12 13.69
C LEU A 80 -8.47 16.17 12.58
N ALA A 81 -7.58 16.18 11.58
CA ALA A 81 -7.64 17.13 10.47
C ALA A 81 -8.92 16.98 9.66
N VAL A 82 -9.30 15.74 9.29
CA VAL A 82 -10.53 15.46 8.52
C VAL A 82 -11.78 15.88 9.28
N LYS A 83 -11.84 15.59 10.58
CA LYS A 83 -12.96 16.00 11.44
C LYS A 83 -13.01 17.51 11.68
N ALA A 84 -11.87 18.18 11.70
CA ALA A 84 -11.80 19.63 11.84
C ALA A 84 -12.15 20.37 10.54
N SER A 85 -11.97 19.73 9.38
CA SER A 85 -12.25 20.33 8.07
C SER A 85 -13.64 20.03 7.51
N ASP A 86 -14.52 19.36 8.28
CA ASP A 86 -15.83 18.85 7.84
C ASP A 86 -15.80 18.14 6.47
N TYR A 87 -14.69 17.45 6.18
CA TYR A 87 -14.51 16.75 4.92
C TYR A 87 -15.27 15.42 4.96
N GLN A 88 -15.96 15.09 3.87
CA GLN A 88 -16.75 13.86 3.78
C GLN A 88 -15.83 12.62 3.84
N GLU A 89 -15.96 11.83 4.90
CA GLU A 89 -15.22 10.58 5.07
C GLU A 89 -16.09 9.36 4.74
N HIS A 90 -15.60 8.50 3.85
CA HIS A 90 -16.20 7.21 3.61
C HIS A 90 -15.88 6.25 4.76
N VAL A 91 -16.76 6.21 5.76
CA VAL A 91 -16.63 5.35 6.96
C VAL A 91 -16.51 3.86 6.60
N THR A 92 -17.02 3.44 5.46
CA THR A 92 -16.93 2.05 4.95
C THR A 92 -15.52 1.67 4.45
N GLU A 93 -14.55 2.61 4.45
CA GLU A 93 -13.17 2.30 4.11
C GLU A 93 -12.39 1.66 5.24
N TYR A 94 -12.41 2.32 6.41
CA TYR A 94 -11.62 1.91 7.57
C TYR A 94 -12.40 2.02 8.88
N GLY A 95 -13.51 2.76 8.90
CA GLY A 95 -14.25 3.12 10.10
C GLY A 95 -14.21 4.60 10.39
N VAL A 96 -14.63 4.98 11.60
CA VAL A 96 -14.85 6.39 12.00
C VAL A 96 -13.55 7.11 12.42
N HIS A 97 -12.55 6.37 12.89
CA HIS A 97 -11.30 6.93 13.39
C HIS A 97 -10.06 6.26 12.80
N TRP A 98 -10.23 5.09 12.21
CA TRP A 98 -9.16 4.29 11.63
C TRP A 98 -8.81 4.80 10.24
N ASN A 99 -7.53 4.71 9.89
CA ASN A 99 -7.07 5.02 8.54
C ASN A 99 -5.83 4.19 8.20
N PHE A 100 -5.37 4.31 6.95
CA PHE A 100 -4.27 3.50 6.44
C PHE A 100 -2.95 3.64 7.24
N PHE A 101 -2.67 4.79 7.86
CA PHE A 101 -1.47 4.94 8.69
C PHE A 101 -1.53 4.07 9.95
N ILE A 102 -2.72 3.95 10.55
CA ILE A 102 -2.95 3.08 11.72
C ILE A 102 -2.82 1.61 11.28
N THR A 103 -3.39 1.23 10.14
CA THR A 103 -3.17 -0.10 9.54
C THR A 103 -1.67 -0.39 9.39
N LEU A 104 -0.90 0.54 8.81
CA LEU A 104 0.54 0.36 8.62
C LEU A 104 1.29 0.24 9.95
N ALA A 105 0.89 1.01 10.97
CA ALA A 105 1.45 0.89 12.32
C ALA A 105 1.23 -0.51 12.90
N CYS A 106 0.01 -1.06 12.76
CA CYS A 106 -0.30 -2.44 13.18
C CYS A 106 0.53 -3.48 12.43
N LEU A 107 0.70 -3.35 11.11
CA LEU A 107 1.54 -4.25 10.32
C LEU A 107 3.00 -4.25 10.81
N ARG A 108 3.55 -3.07 11.12
CA ARG A 108 4.91 -2.94 11.67
C ARG A 108 5.03 -3.50 13.09
N ALA A 109 3.97 -3.43 13.89
CA ALA A 109 3.95 -3.97 15.24
C ALA A 109 3.92 -5.51 15.25
N VAL A 110 3.19 -6.12 14.31
CA VAL A 110 3.02 -7.58 14.22
C VAL A 110 4.19 -8.25 13.49
N TRP A 111 4.90 -7.53 12.61
CA TRP A 111 5.97 -8.08 11.78
C TRP A 111 7.02 -8.93 12.53
N PRO A 112 7.57 -8.52 13.69
CA PRO A 112 8.57 -9.32 14.39
C PRO A 112 8.12 -10.75 14.70
N ALA A 113 6.83 -10.96 15.00
CA ALA A 113 6.26 -12.28 15.28
C ALA A 113 6.09 -13.13 14.00
N LEU A 114 5.75 -12.51 12.87
CA LEU A 114 5.50 -13.21 11.59
C LEU A 114 6.77 -13.40 10.75
N SER A 115 7.85 -12.70 11.09
CA SER A 115 9.04 -12.56 10.23
C SER A 115 9.73 -13.87 9.88
N GLY A 116 9.66 -14.90 10.73
CA GLY A 116 10.34 -16.19 10.53
C GLY A 116 9.90 -16.93 9.26
N ARG A 117 8.59 -17.15 9.10
CA ARG A 117 7.99 -17.88 7.95
C ARG A 117 6.88 -17.07 7.27
N PRO A 118 7.16 -15.88 6.70
CA PRO A 118 6.18 -15.00 6.09
C PRO A 118 5.39 -15.67 4.96
N GLY A 119 6.00 -16.55 4.16
CA GLY A 119 5.24 -17.29 3.13
C GLY A 119 4.13 -18.16 3.72
N LEU A 120 4.43 -18.87 4.83
CA LEU A 120 3.43 -19.68 5.55
C LEU A 120 2.37 -18.78 6.19
N TRP A 121 2.79 -17.73 6.90
CA TRP A 121 1.86 -16.80 7.55
C TRP A 121 0.96 -16.06 6.55
N SER A 122 1.46 -15.76 5.34
CA SER A 122 0.63 -15.20 4.27
C SER A 122 -0.53 -16.13 3.92
N LEU A 123 -0.25 -17.42 3.71
CA LEU A 123 -1.28 -18.41 3.40
C LEU A 123 -2.23 -18.65 4.58
N VAL A 124 -1.70 -18.82 5.79
CA VAL A 124 -2.49 -19.08 7.00
C VAL A 124 -3.44 -17.92 7.30
N LEU A 125 -2.98 -16.67 7.21
CA LEU A 125 -3.80 -15.50 7.50
C LEU A 125 -4.85 -15.27 6.40
N ALA A 126 -4.50 -15.44 5.12
CA ALA A 126 -5.46 -15.33 4.03
C ALA A 126 -6.54 -16.43 4.10
N ALA A 127 -6.13 -17.68 4.30
CA ALA A 127 -7.06 -18.81 4.43
C ALA A 127 -7.90 -18.70 5.69
N GLY A 128 -7.32 -18.33 6.84
CA GLY A 128 -8.04 -18.10 8.08
C GLY A 128 -9.08 -16.99 7.95
N HIS A 129 -8.76 -15.89 7.27
CA HIS A 129 -9.74 -14.83 7.00
C HIS A 129 -10.90 -15.34 6.14
N CYS A 130 -10.60 -15.96 5.01
CA CYS A 130 -11.62 -16.37 4.04
C CYS A 130 -12.45 -17.58 4.48
N LEU A 131 -11.86 -18.54 5.19
CA LEU A 131 -12.51 -19.81 5.55
C LEU A 131 -13.04 -19.83 6.99
N LEU A 132 -12.52 -18.99 7.88
CA LEU A 132 -12.96 -18.92 9.29
C LEU A 132 -13.60 -17.58 9.61
N VAL A 133 -12.92 -16.45 9.41
CA VAL A 133 -13.45 -15.15 9.85
C VAL A 133 -14.72 -14.77 9.09
N LEU A 134 -14.70 -14.83 7.74
CA LEU A 134 -15.84 -14.41 6.94
C LEU A 134 -17.08 -15.31 7.14
N PRO A 135 -17.00 -16.66 7.08
CA PRO A 135 -18.17 -17.51 7.21
C PRO A 135 -18.73 -17.58 8.64
N PHE A 136 -17.89 -17.43 9.67
CA PHE A 136 -18.31 -17.48 11.07
C PHE A 136 -18.68 -16.07 11.60
N GLY A 137 -19.58 -15.38 10.88
CA GLY A 137 -20.18 -14.11 11.30
C GLY A 137 -19.39 -12.84 10.96
N GLY A 138 -18.15 -12.93 10.48
CA GLY A 138 -17.36 -11.75 10.10
C GLY A 138 -17.92 -10.99 8.91
N ALA A 139 -18.47 -11.69 7.91
CA ALA A 139 -19.11 -11.05 6.76
C ALA A 139 -20.39 -10.30 7.16
N GLU A 140 -21.25 -10.93 7.97
CA GLU A 140 -22.47 -10.31 8.50
C GLU A 140 -22.13 -9.10 9.38
N PHE A 141 -21.12 -9.23 10.25
CA PHE A 141 -20.65 -8.14 11.10
C PHE A 141 -20.16 -6.94 10.28
N LEU A 142 -19.45 -7.16 9.17
CA LEU A 142 -18.97 -6.10 8.28
C LEU A 142 -20.13 -5.43 7.52
N LEU A 143 -21.05 -6.22 6.96
CA LEU A 143 -22.18 -5.73 6.18
C LEU A 143 -23.28 -5.07 7.03
N ALA A 144 -23.32 -5.34 8.34
CA ALA A 144 -24.30 -4.75 9.24
C ALA A 144 -24.24 -3.21 9.25
N SER A 145 -25.30 -2.55 8.79
CA SER A 145 -25.51 -1.10 8.76
C SER A 145 -26.15 -0.59 10.06
N GLY A 146 -25.62 -0.99 11.22
CA GLY A 146 -26.07 -0.53 12.53
C GLY A 146 -25.50 0.85 12.91
N ASP A 147 -26.13 1.51 13.89
CA ASP A 147 -25.78 2.86 14.33
C ASP A 147 -24.41 2.90 15.03
N ARG A 148 -23.43 3.54 14.39
CA ARG A 148 -22.00 3.45 14.74
C ARG A 148 -21.61 4.33 15.93
N HIS A 149 -22.45 5.30 16.26
CA HIS A 149 -22.19 6.30 17.29
C HIS A 149 -22.52 5.82 18.71
N LEU A 150 -23.33 4.76 18.84
CA LEU A 150 -23.75 4.17 20.13
C LEU A 150 -22.90 2.98 20.56
N LEU A 151 -21.89 2.60 19.77
CA LEU A 151 -21.13 1.37 19.96
C LEU A 151 -19.68 1.64 20.39
N TRP A 152 -19.10 0.68 21.12
CA TRP A 152 -17.70 0.69 21.57
C TRP A 152 -16.71 1.04 20.41
N PRO A 153 -15.61 1.78 20.65
CA PRO A 153 -14.70 2.26 19.59
C PRO A 153 -14.17 1.20 18.61
N LEU A 154 -14.13 -0.09 19.01
CA LEU A 154 -13.75 -1.17 18.10
C LEU A 154 -14.80 -1.42 17.03
N VAL A 155 -16.10 -1.30 17.36
CA VAL A 155 -17.19 -1.50 16.41
C VAL A 155 -17.28 -0.33 15.43
N ALA A 156 -17.01 0.89 15.90
CA ALA A 156 -16.91 2.06 15.03
C ALA A 156 -15.76 1.96 13.99
N ASN A 157 -14.79 1.07 14.23
CA ASN A 157 -13.62 0.83 13.37
C ASN A 157 -13.53 -0.62 12.86
N LYS A 158 -14.68 -1.30 12.78
CA LYS A 158 -14.74 -2.72 12.43
C LYS A 158 -14.10 -3.04 11.08
N GLU A 159 -14.24 -2.17 10.08
CA GLU A 159 -13.68 -2.33 8.75
C GLU A 159 -12.14 -2.36 8.81
N GLY A 160 -11.54 -1.37 9.47
CA GLY A 160 -10.11 -1.28 9.68
C GLY A 160 -9.57 -2.48 10.45
N LEU A 161 -10.25 -2.89 11.53
CA LEU A 161 -9.83 -4.01 12.37
C LEU A 161 -9.91 -5.36 11.63
N MET A 162 -11.03 -5.65 10.96
CA MET A 162 -11.22 -6.89 10.21
C MET A 162 -10.38 -6.97 8.95
N SER A 163 -9.90 -5.83 8.43
CA SER A 163 -8.94 -5.81 7.33
C SER A 163 -7.50 -6.17 7.75
N LEU A 164 -7.17 -6.19 9.04
CA LEU A 164 -5.80 -6.44 9.51
C LEU A 164 -5.25 -7.82 9.12
N PRO A 165 -5.93 -8.96 9.34
CA PRO A 165 -5.40 -10.26 8.91
C PRO A 165 -5.13 -10.34 7.40
N PRO A 166 -6.04 -9.90 6.50
CA PRO A 166 -5.77 -9.76 5.07
C PRO A 166 -4.55 -8.86 4.75
N TYR A 167 -4.44 -7.69 5.37
CA TYR A 167 -3.27 -6.82 5.15
C TYR A 167 -1.97 -7.46 5.63
N CYS A 168 -1.98 -8.19 6.76
CA CYS A 168 -0.85 -8.98 7.23
C CYS A 168 -0.50 -10.09 6.24
N ALA A 169 -1.49 -10.73 5.61
CA ALA A 169 -1.26 -11.75 4.60
C ALA A 169 -0.55 -11.20 3.37
N ILE A 170 -0.98 -10.03 2.88
CA ILE A 170 -0.37 -9.33 1.74
C ILE A 170 1.03 -8.82 2.08
N TYR A 171 1.22 -8.24 3.27
CA TYR A 171 2.53 -7.82 3.75
C TYR A 171 3.50 -9.02 3.82
N CYS A 172 3.05 -10.13 4.39
CA CYS A 172 3.84 -11.36 4.47
C CYS A 172 4.16 -11.94 3.09
N ALA A 173 3.22 -11.89 2.12
CA ALA A 173 3.49 -12.29 0.74
C ALA A 173 4.60 -11.44 0.12
N GLY A 174 4.51 -10.12 0.28
CA GLY A 174 5.55 -9.17 -0.15
C GLY A 174 6.90 -9.51 0.48
N ALA A 175 6.94 -9.76 1.79
CA ALA A 175 8.19 -10.12 2.48
C ALA A 175 8.76 -11.47 2.02
N ALA A 176 7.92 -12.47 1.76
CA ALA A 176 8.36 -13.76 1.23
C ALA A 176 9.02 -13.61 -0.15
N ILE A 177 8.42 -12.83 -1.04
CA ILE A 177 8.95 -12.51 -2.37
C ILE A 177 10.23 -11.68 -2.24
N GLY A 178 10.24 -10.65 -1.38
CA GLY A 178 11.37 -9.76 -1.15
C GLY A 178 12.62 -10.49 -0.68
N ARG A 179 12.46 -11.52 0.18
CA ARG A 179 13.58 -12.39 0.59
C ARG A 179 14.18 -13.15 -0.59
N ARG A 180 13.35 -13.72 -1.46
CA ARG A 180 13.84 -14.44 -2.65
C ARG A 180 14.56 -13.50 -3.61
N LEU A 181 14.08 -12.27 -3.77
CA LEU A 181 14.71 -11.26 -4.62
C LEU A 181 16.08 -10.79 -4.09
N ARG A 182 16.25 -10.68 -2.76
CA ARG A 182 17.52 -10.24 -2.15
C ARG A 182 18.61 -11.31 -2.20
N VAL A 183 18.25 -12.58 -2.05
CA VAL A 183 19.21 -13.71 -2.11
C VAL A 183 19.91 -13.82 -3.48
N GLY A 184 19.39 -13.18 -4.53
CA GLY A 184 20.02 -13.12 -5.86
C GLY A 184 20.94 -11.91 -6.11
N THR A 185 21.47 -11.26 -5.06
CA THR A 185 22.44 -10.15 -5.21
C THR A 185 23.88 -10.53 -4.85
N GLU A 186 24.12 -11.77 -4.42
CA GLU A 186 25.46 -12.31 -4.18
C GLU A 186 25.98 -13.05 -5.42
N SER A 187 26.92 -12.39 -6.11
CA SER A 187 27.53 -12.77 -7.39
C SER A 187 28.09 -14.20 -7.38
N THR A 188 27.38 -15.15 -7.98
CA THR A 188 27.93 -16.46 -8.39
C THR A 188 27.35 -16.89 -9.74
N ALA A 189 28.08 -17.72 -10.50
CA ALA A 189 27.70 -18.21 -11.83
C ALA A 189 26.30 -18.91 -11.91
N ALA A 190 25.68 -19.20 -10.77
CA ALA A 190 24.28 -19.62 -10.65
C ALA A 190 23.25 -18.53 -10.99
N ASP A 191 23.67 -17.27 -11.19
CA ASP A 191 22.80 -16.12 -11.45
C ASP A 191 22.18 -16.14 -12.85
N ALA A 192 22.84 -16.68 -13.88
CA ALA A 192 22.32 -16.68 -15.25
C ALA A 192 21.05 -17.53 -15.41
N ASN A 193 21.02 -18.75 -14.85
CA ASN A 193 19.82 -19.60 -14.86
C ASN A 193 18.72 -19.07 -13.92
N ARG A 194 19.07 -18.35 -12.84
CA ARG A 194 18.10 -17.68 -11.95
C ARG A 194 17.47 -16.45 -12.60
N LEU A 195 18.21 -15.70 -13.40
CA LEU A 195 17.72 -14.55 -14.17
C LEU A 195 16.63 -14.93 -15.17
N ILE A 196 16.66 -16.15 -15.72
CA ILE A 196 15.67 -16.65 -16.69
C ILE A 196 14.53 -17.42 -16.01
N SER A 197 14.81 -18.22 -14.98
CA SER A 197 13.79 -19.03 -14.28
C SER A 197 12.88 -18.22 -13.35
N TRP A 198 13.37 -17.13 -12.75
CA TRP A 198 12.57 -16.28 -11.87
C TRP A 198 11.44 -15.50 -12.58
N PRO A 199 11.65 -14.89 -13.76
CA PRO A 199 10.56 -14.31 -14.56
C PRO A 199 9.51 -15.34 -14.98
N LEU A 200 9.92 -16.57 -15.31
CA LEU A 200 8.98 -17.65 -15.67
C LEU A 200 8.16 -18.08 -14.45
N LEU A 201 8.79 -18.18 -13.28
CA LEU A 201 8.08 -18.42 -12.02
C LEU A 201 7.15 -17.25 -11.66
N LEU A 202 7.59 -16.00 -11.84
CA LEU A 202 6.76 -14.82 -11.65
C LEU A 202 5.61 -14.78 -12.66
N LEU A 203 5.82 -15.19 -13.90
CA LEU A 203 4.79 -15.27 -14.93
C LEU A 203 3.71 -16.29 -14.52
N ALA A 204 4.10 -17.46 -14.01
CA ALA A 204 3.16 -18.42 -13.44
C ALA A 204 2.43 -17.86 -12.20
N ILE A 205 3.15 -17.14 -11.33
CA ILE A 205 2.60 -16.45 -10.14
C ILE A 205 1.69 -15.26 -10.51
N VAL A 206 1.76 -14.74 -11.74
CA VAL A 206 0.91 -13.63 -12.21
C VAL A 206 -0.27 -14.16 -13.02
N ALA A 207 -0.02 -15.09 -13.95
CA ALA A 207 -1.03 -15.64 -14.85
C ALA A 207 -2.13 -16.38 -14.09
N LEU A 208 -1.78 -17.20 -13.10
CA LEU A 208 -2.77 -17.95 -12.31
C LEU A 208 -3.68 -17.02 -11.49
N PRO A 209 -3.18 -16.07 -10.68
CA PRO A 209 -4.05 -15.11 -9.98
C PRO A 209 -4.90 -14.21 -10.88
N TRP A 210 -4.40 -13.80 -12.05
CA TRP A 210 -5.21 -13.07 -13.02
C TRP A 210 -6.30 -13.95 -13.64
N ALA A 211 -6.00 -15.21 -13.98
CA ALA A 211 -7.01 -16.16 -14.44
C ALA A 211 -8.09 -16.39 -13.38
N LEU A 212 -7.70 -16.53 -12.11
CA LEU A 212 -8.63 -16.65 -10.98
C LEU A 212 -9.45 -15.39 -10.76
N THR A 213 -8.87 -14.20 -10.98
CA THR A 213 -9.60 -12.92 -10.94
C THR A 213 -10.61 -12.82 -12.09
N VAL A 214 -10.24 -13.25 -13.30
CA VAL A 214 -11.18 -13.28 -14.43
C VAL A 214 -12.31 -14.27 -14.15
N ALA A 215 -11.99 -15.44 -13.58
CA ALA A 215 -12.99 -16.42 -13.17
C ALA A 215 -13.93 -15.88 -12.08
N SER A 216 -13.43 -15.13 -11.08
CA SER A 216 -14.26 -14.53 -10.03
C SER A 216 -15.25 -13.48 -10.55
N VAL A 217 -14.90 -12.80 -11.63
CA VAL A 217 -15.78 -11.80 -12.26
C VAL A 217 -16.75 -12.43 -13.27
N LYS A 218 -16.31 -13.46 -14.01
CA LYS A 218 -17.09 -14.07 -15.11
C LYS A 218 -17.94 -15.26 -14.69
N LEU A 219 -17.65 -15.90 -13.55
CA LEU A 219 -18.37 -17.06 -13.03
C LEU A 219 -18.86 -16.83 -11.57
N PRO A 220 -19.73 -15.83 -11.32
CA PRO A 220 -20.26 -15.55 -9.99
C PRO A 220 -20.88 -16.73 -9.23
N PRO A 221 -21.59 -17.70 -9.88
CA PRO A 221 -22.17 -18.82 -9.14
C PRO A 221 -21.13 -19.82 -8.59
N ILE A 222 -19.86 -19.73 -9.02
CA ILE A 222 -18.78 -20.64 -8.61
C ILE A 222 -17.75 -19.92 -7.74
N VAL A 223 -17.52 -18.62 -7.98
CA VAL A 223 -16.50 -17.83 -7.27
C VAL A 223 -17.11 -16.50 -6.83
N THR A 224 -16.93 -16.16 -5.55
CA THR A 224 -17.45 -14.91 -4.99
C THR A 224 -16.83 -13.70 -5.69
N GLU A 225 -17.69 -12.74 -6.07
CA GLU A 225 -17.25 -11.48 -6.67
C GLU A 225 -16.31 -10.74 -5.71
N PRO A 226 -15.18 -10.19 -6.17
CA PRO A 226 -14.26 -9.46 -5.31
C PRO A 226 -14.97 -8.36 -4.51
N SER A 227 -14.70 -8.27 -3.21
CA SER A 227 -15.23 -7.18 -2.37
C SER A 227 -14.14 -6.62 -1.49
N ARG A 228 -13.85 -5.33 -1.66
CA ARG A 228 -12.90 -4.59 -0.81
C ARG A 228 -13.35 -4.59 0.65
N LEU A 229 -14.64 -4.39 0.90
CA LEU A 229 -15.19 -4.32 2.26
C LEU A 229 -14.95 -5.64 3.02
N LEU A 230 -15.18 -6.77 2.36
CA LEU A 230 -15.01 -8.10 2.97
C LEU A 230 -13.56 -8.59 2.96
N PHE A 231 -12.68 -8.01 2.12
CA PHE A 231 -11.37 -8.58 1.82
C PHE A 231 -11.47 -10.08 1.50
N ASN A 232 -12.45 -10.46 0.68
CA ASN A 232 -12.68 -11.85 0.33
C ASN A 232 -11.56 -12.41 -0.57
N ALA A 233 -11.61 -13.72 -0.83
CA ALA A 233 -10.58 -14.42 -1.59
C ALA A 233 -10.36 -13.80 -2.98
N GLY A 234 -11.44 -13.45 -3.69
CA GLY A 234 -11.36 -12.79 -4.99
C GLY A 234 -10.56 -11.49 -4.91
N PHE A 235 -10.89 -10.61 -3.95
CA PHE A 235 -10.20 -9.34 -3.77
C PHE A 235 -8.72 -9.50 -3.38
N LEU A 236 -8.41 -10.42 -2.46
CA LEU A 236 -7.04 -10.71 -2.03
C LEU A 236 -6.17 -11.20 -3.20
N ILE A 237 -6.70 -12.12 -4.00
CA ILE A 237 -6.04 -12.67 -5.18
C ILE A 237 -5.79 -11.56 -6.21
N THR A 238 -6.78 -10.69 -6.47
CA THR A 238 -6.63 -9.57 -7.41
C THR A 238 -5.55 -8.59 -6.96
N CYS A 239 -5.52 -8.22 -5.67
CA CYS A 239 -4.49 -7.31 -5.14
C CYS A 239 -3.09 -7.91 -5.26
N LEU A 240 -2.93 -9.19 -4.93
CA LEU A 240 -1.65 -9.90 -5.08
C LEU A 240 -1.24 -10.03 -6.56
N ALA A 241 -2.19 -10.32 -7.45
CA ALA A 241 -1.96 -10.39 -8.89
C ALA A 241 -1.42 -9.08 -9.44
N ALA A 242 -2.06 -7.95 -9.08
CA ALA A 242 -1.63 -6.62 -9.50
C ALA A 242 -0.23 -6.27 -8.97
N CYS A 243 0.06 -6.57 -7.70
CA CYS A 243 1.39 -6.35 -7.12
C CYS A 243 2.47 -7.18 -7.81
N CYS A 244 2.21 -8.47 -8.05
CA CYS A 244 3.13 -9.36 -8.74
C CYS A 244 3.32 -8.97 -10.21
N GLN A 245 2.28 -8.46 -10.89
CA GLN A 245 2.37 -7.97 -12.26
C GLN A 245 3.33 -6.78 -12.37
N VAL A 246 3.26 -5.82 -11.44
CA VAL A 246 4.21 -4.69 -11.43
C VAL A 246 5.64 -5.19 -11.23
N LEU A 247 5.86 -6.15 -10.33
CA LEU A 247 7.20 -6.75 -10.15
C LEU A 247 7.68 -7.49 -11.40
N LEU A 248 6.79 -8.22 -12.08
CA LEU A 248 7.08 -8.90 -13.33
C LEU A 248 7.48 -7.88 -14.42
N MET A 249 6.73 -6.79 -14.58
CA MET A 249 7.06 -5.72 -15.53
C MET A 249 8.44 -5.11 -15.25
N LEU A 250 8.77 -4.87 -13.98
CA LEU A 250 10.09 -4.36 -13.59
C LEU A 250 11.21 -5.38 -13.87
N THR A 251 10.94 -6.66 -13.67
CA THR A 251 11.90 -7.74 -13.94
C THR A 251 12.13 -7.90 -15.44
N ILE A 252 11.07 -7.91 -16.25
CA ILE A 252 11.14 -7.93 -17.71
C ILE A 252 11.90 -6.69 -18.21
N GLY A 253 11.57 -5.50 -17.71
CA GLY A 253 12.28 -4.28 -18.06
C GLY A 253 13.77 -4.39 -17.77
N ARG A 254 14.16 -4.93 -16.61
CA ARG A 254 15.56 -5.19 -16.27
C ARG A 254 16.22 -6.17 -17.24
N LEU A 255 15.52 -7.22 -17.66
CA LEU A 255 16.03 -8.21 -18.62
C LEU A 255 16.20 -7.63 -20.03
N LEU A 256 15.23 -6.86 -20.52
CA LEU A 256 15.29 -6.21 -21.83
C LEU A 256 16.39 -5.14 -21.88
N CYS A 257 16.70 -4.51 -20.76
CA CYS A 257 17.73 -3.48 -20.65
C CYS A 257 19.12 -4.05 -20.30
N LEU A 258 19.32 -5.38 -20.34
CA LEU A 258 20.61 -6.04 -20.10
C LEU A 258 21.63 -5.69 -21.20
N GLY A 259 22.24 -4.51 -21.10
CA GLY A 259 23.39 -4.13 -21.91
C GLY A 259 23.55 -2.64 -22.17
N SER A 260 22.51 -1.83 -21.99
CA SER A 260 22.48 -0.47 -22.57
C SER A 260 21.99 0.64 -21.64
N ILE A 261 21.50 0.33 -20.43
CA ILE A 261 21.08 1.36 -19.47
C ILE A 261 21.97 1.26 -18.24
N ASP A 262 22.75 2.31 -18.00
CA ASP A 262 23.46 2.52 -16.75
C ASP A 262 22.51 2.20 -15.57
N ARG A 263 22.99 1.45 -14.58
CA ARG A 263 22.19 1.00 -13.41
C ARG A 263 21.60 2.15 -12.56
N SER A 264 21.76 3.39 -13.00
CA SER A 264 21.27 4.61 -12.41
C SER A 264 19.74 4.68 -12.50
N CYS A 265 19.07 4.41 -11.38
CA CYS A 265 17.68 4.81 -11.20
C CYS A 265 17.54 6.31 -11.55
N SER A 266 16.45 6.68 -12.22
CA SER A 266 16.10 8.09 -12.43
C SER A 266 16.29 8.88 -11.13
N PRO A 267 17.02 10.01 -11.14
CA PRO A 267 17.27 10.81 -9.94
C PRO A 267 15.96 11.18 -9.22
N VAL A 268 14.90 11.46 -9.98
CA VAL A 268 13.57 11.76 -9.44
C VAL A 268 13.00 10.56 -8.67
N LEU A 269 13.04 9.35 -9.26
CA LEU A 269 12.55 8.15 -8.59
C LEU A 269 13.38 7.80 -7.34
N ALA A 270 14.70 8.03 -7.38
CA ALA A 270 15.56 7.87 -6.22
C ALA A 270 15.18 8.85 -5.10
N LEU A 271 14.87 10.11 -5.44
CA LEU A 271 14.48 11.15 -4.49
C LEU A 271 13.10 10.90 -3.87
N ILE A 272 12.12 10.49 -4.68
CA ILE A 272 10.80 10.02 -4.20
C ILE A 272 10.98 8.82 -3.26
N GLY A 273 11.90 7.90 -3.57
CA GLY A 273 12.21 6.77 -2.72
C GLY A 273 12.74 7.19 -1.35
N ARG A 274 13.71 8.12 -1.32
CA ARG A 274 14.31 8.66 -0.08
C ARG A 274 13.30 9.42 0.78
N CYS A 275 12.40 10.18 0.17
CA CYS A 275 11.44 11.03 0.86
C CYS A 275 10.02 10.46 0.87
N SER A 276 9.87 9.13 0.79
CA SER A 276 8.60 8.45 0.50
C SER A 276 7.40 8.91 1.33
N LEU A 277 7.52 8.97 2.66
CA LEU A 277 6.43 9.39 3.55
C LEU A 277 6.06 10.85 3.33
N ALA A 278 7.05 11.73 3.23
CA ALA A 278 6.81 13.15 3.06
C ALA A 278 6.25 13.49 1.66
N TYR A 279 6.71 12.79 0.62
CA TYR A 279 6.10 12.87 -0.71
C TYR A 279 4.64 12.43 -0.69
N PHE A 280 4.33 11.31 -0.02
CA PHE A 280 2.95 10.83 0.12
C PHE A 280 2.06 11.85 0.83
N LEU A 281 2.53 12.44 1.93
CA LEU A 281 1.78 13.46 2.66
C LEU A 281 1.58 14.72 1.84
N LEU A 282 2.62 15.21 1.17
CA LEU A 282 2.53 16.38 0.31
C LEU A 282 1.54 16.16 -0.85
N ALA A 283 1.53 14.96 -1.45
CA ALA A 283 0.56 14.62 -2.49
C ALA A 283 -0.88 14.72 -1.97
N ASN A 284 -1.18 14.15 -0.80
CA ASN A 284 -2.53 14.25 -0.20
C ASN A 284 -2.90 15.70 0.14
N LEU A 285 -1.97 16.49 0.68
CA LEU A 285 -2.22 17.91 1.00
C LEU A 285 -2.45 18.75 -0.26
N LEU A 286 -1.67 18.54 -1.31
CA LEU A 286 -1.85 19.24 -2.58
C LEU A 286 -3.13 18.81 -3.30
N THR A 287 -3.54 17.54 -3.22
CA THR A 287 -4.86 17.10 -3.70
C THR A 287 -5.97 17.84 -2.98
N GLY A 288 -5.91 17.94 -1.64
CA GLY A 288 -6.85 18.73 -0.85
C GLY A 288 -6.84 20.21 -1.26
N ALA A 289 -5.67 20.81 -1.47
CA ALA A 289 -5.56 22.20 -1.92
C ALA A 289 -6.20 22.42 -3.31
N VAL A 290 -6.02 21.48 -4.25
CA VAL A 290 -6.69 21.55 -5.56
C VAL A 290 -8.20 21.45 -5.39
N ASN A 291 -8.71 20.48 -4.62
CA ASN A 291 -10.16 20.31 -4.41
C ASN A 291 -10.82 21.48 -3.66
N LEU A 292 -10.07 22.24 -2.85
CA LEU A 292 -10.56 23.46 -2.20
C LEU A 292 -10.53 24.70 -3.10
N THR A 293 -9.70 24.70 -4.14
CA THR A 293 -9.49 25.87 -5.02
C THR A 293 -10.20 25.72 -6.37
N VAL A 294 -10.45 24.50 -6.81
CA VAL A 294 -11.03 24.16 -8.10
C VAL A 294 -12.17 23.16 -7.88
N ASP A 295 -13.34 23.44 -8.46
CA ASP A 295 -14.42 22.46 -8.54
C ASP A 295 -14.07 21.38 -9.57
N THR A 296 -13.32 20.38 -9.13
CA THR A 296 -12.85 19.26 -9.96
C THR A 296 -13.99 18.41 -10.52
N VAL A 297 -15.13 18.36 -9.83
CA VAL A 297 -16.32 17.60 -10.24
C VAL A 297 -17.02 18.25 -11.43
N ALA A 298 -17.01 19.57 -11.53
CA ALA A 298 -17.60 20.30 -12.65
C ALA A 298 -16.78 20.20 -13.96
N ILE A 299 -15.48 19.86 -13.88
CA ILE A 299 -14.57 19.88 -15.03
C ILE A 299 -14.70 18.58 -15.85
N SER A 300 -15.59 18.60 -16.84
CA SER A 300 -15.75 17.48 -17.80
C SER A 300 -14.75 17.50 -18.96
N ASP A 301 -14.09 18.65 -19.22
CA ASP A 301 -13.09 18.77 -20.28
C ASP A 301 -11.79 18.03 -19.89
N LYS A 302 -11.45 17.02 -20.69
CA LYS A 302 -10.27 16.17 -20.48
C LYS A 302 -8.96 16.92 -20.59
N LEU A 303 -8.88 17.93 -21.47
CA LEU A 303 -7.66 18.71 -21.65
C LEU A 303 -7.39 19.58 -20.43
N VAL A 304 -8.43 20.22 -19.89
CA VAL A 304 -8.33 21.03 -18.66
C VAL A 304 -7.95 20.15 -17.48
N ALA A 305 -8.60 18.99 -17.31
CA ALA A 305 -8.26 18.04 -16.26
C ALA A 305 -6.80 17.55 -16.34
N MET A 306 -6.33 17.21 -17.54
CA MET A 306 -4.92 16.84 -17.76
C MET A 306 -3.96 17.99 -17.49
N GLY A 307 -4.31 19.23 -17.86
CA GLY A 307 -3.53 20.42 -17.55
C GLY A 307 -3.33 20.61 -16.05
N ILE A 308 -4.42 20.53 -15.26
CA ILE A 308 -4.36 20.63 -13.80
C ILE A 308 -3.50 19.51 -13.21
N LEU A 309 -3.68 18.27 -13.67
CA LEU A 309 -2.90 17.13 -13.21
C LEU A 309 -1.40 17.29 -13.52
N ILE A 310 -1.04 17.82 -14.69
CA ILE A 310 0.35 18.10 -15.06
C ILE A 310 0.94 19.18 -14.14
N VAL A 311 0.22 20.29 -13.93
CA VAL A 311 0.67 21.35 -13.00
C VAL A 311 0.87 20.80 -11.59
N TYR A 312 -0.07 20.01 -11.10
CA TYR A 312 0.04 19.32 -9.81
C TYR A 312 1.29 18.42 -9.73
N LEU A 313 1.56 17.62 -10.76
CA LEU A 313 2.75 16.76 -10.80
C LEU A 313 4.06 17.57 -10.87
N ILE A 314 4.08 18.68 -11.62
CA ILE A 314 5.22 19.59 -11.67
C ILE A 314 5.50 20.18 -10.29
N CYS A 315 4.47 20.65 -9.59
CA CYS A 315 4.60 21.17 -8.22
C CYS A 315 5.14 20.09 -7.26
N LEU A 316 4.59 18.87 -7.34
CA LEU A 316 5.05 17.75 -6.51
C LEU A 316 6.51 17.39 -6.77
N VAL A 317 6.88 17.16 -8.02
CA VAL A 317 8.25 16.78 -8.37
C VAL A 317 9.23 17.92 -8.11
N GLY A 318 8.83 19.16 -8.39
CA GLY A 318 9.62 20.38 -8.14
C GLY A 318 9.90 20.63 -6.65
N SER A 319 9.03 20.15 -5.74
CA SER A 319 9.25 20.25 -4.29
C SER A 319 10.27 19.25 -3.73
N LEU A 320 10.62 18.19 -4.48
CA LEU A 320 11.47 17.11 -4.00
C LEU A 320 12.87 17.54 -3.53
N PRO A 321 13.59 18.47 -4.20
CA PRO A 321 14.90 18.91 -3.74
C PRO A 321 14.84 19.59 -2.37
N LEU A 322 13.83 20.45 -2.16
CA LEU A 322 13.58 21.10 -0.87
C LEU A 322 13.29 20.07 0.21
N LEU A 323 12.41 19.12 -0.09
CA LEU A 323 12.06 18.04 0.83
C LEU A 323 13.27 17.20 1.22
N SER A 324 14.11 16.86 0.25
CA SER A 324 15.36 16.13 0.48
C SER A 324 16.34 16.91 1.35
N MET A 325 16.44 18.24 1.16
CA MET A 325 17.31 19.09 1.98
C MET A 325 16.84 19.15 3.44
N VAL A 326 15.54 19.34 3.66
CA VAL A 326 14.94 19.39 5.01
C VAL A 326 15.13 18.06 5.75
N ILE A 327 14.86 16.94 5.07
CA ILE A 327 15.04 15.60 5.66
C ILE A 327 16.51 15.33 5.95
N GLY A 328 17.41 15.69 5.03
CA GLY A 328 18.85 15.54 5.21
C GLY A 328 19.37 16.32 6.43
N ALA A 329 18.95 17.58 6.59
CA ALA A 329 19.31 18.41 7.73
C ALA A 329 18.79 17.84 9.05
N TRP A 330 17.56 17.30 9.06
CA TRP A 330 16.99 16.67 10.25
C TRP A 330 17.74 15.40 10.66
N GLN A 331 18.09 14.54 9.69
CA GLN A 331 18.88 13.34 9.93
C GLN A 331 20.29 13.67 10.47
N GLN A 332 20.95 14.69 9.94
CA GLN A 332 22.26 15.13 10.43
C GLN A 332 22.19 15.65 11.88
N ARG A 333 21.16 16.42 12.23
CA ARG A 333 20.94 16.89 13.61
C ARG A 333 20.66 15.75 14.59
N GLY A 334 19.90 14.74 14.16
CA GLY A 334 19.63 13.54 14.97
C GLY A 334 20.90 12.73 15.26
N LEU A 335 21.80 12.59 14.28
CA LEU A 335 23.09 11.90 14.44
C LEU A 335 24.07 12.70 15.31
N ALA A 336 24.10 14.03 15.20
CA ALA A 336 24.91 14.88 16.06
C ALA A 336 24.47 14.78 17.53
N GLY A 337 23.16 14.76 17.79
CA GLY A 337 22.61 14.61 19.14
C GLY A 337 22.80 13.22 19.76
N SER A 338 22.97 12.16 18.95
CA SER A 338 23.28 10.81 19.48
C SER A 338 24.76 10.63 19.79
N ARG A 339 25.68 11.28 19.04
CA ARG A 339 27.11 11.27 19.34
C ARG A 339 27.44 12.01 20.63
N SER A 340 26.81 13.17 20.85
CA SER A 340 26.96 13.95 22.11
C SER A 340 26.40 13.27 23.37
N LYS A 341 25.58 12.22 23.24
CA LYS A 341 25.09 11.42 24.38
C LYS A 341 25.89 10.14 24.63
N ALA A 342 26.83 9.82 23.75
CA ALA A 342 27.70 8.66 23.84
C ALA A 342 29.13 9.02 24.30
N GLU A 343 29.44 10.31 24.38
CA GLU A 343 30.59 10.92 25.05
C GLU A 343 30.17 11.41 26.44
#